data_AF-A0A0F8ZFP8-F1
#
_entry.id   AF-A0A0F8ZFP8-F1
#
_cell.length_a   1.000
_cell.length_b   1.000
_cell.length_c   1.000
_cell.angle_alpha   90.00
_cell.angle_beta   90.00
_cell.angle_gamma   90.00
#
_symmetry.space_group_name_H-M   'P 1'
#
loop_
_entity.id
_entity.type
_entity.pdbx_description
1 polymer ?
#
loop_
_entity_poly.entity_id
_entity_poly.type
_entity_poly.pdbx_seq_one_letter_code
_entity_poly.pdbx_strand_id
1 'polypeptide(L)'
;MYVDSLLLLSDGQDLSQTTGDYYSTKVVNTGTTDGDIGAGEPLYLIICVDEAFTSSSSTATVKFSVIDEADTTLDSSSVEIVSTDDLVVTRLTLGKIIVLPVPAGLVTQQYLG
;
A
#
# COMPACT_ATOMS: atom_id res chain seq x y z
N MET A 1 6.46 -17.43 1.79
CA MET A 1 6.27 -16.37 2.79
C MET A 1 4.99 -16.69 3.53
N TYR A 2 5.01 -16.72 4.86
CA TYR A 2 3.77 -16.76 5.62
C TYR A 2 3.25 -15.33 5.72
N VAL A 3 1.94 -15.15 5.54
CA VAL A 3 1.26 -13.86 5.67
C VAL A 3 0.21 -14.02 6.76
N ASP A 4 0.21 -13.12 7.72
CA ASP A 4 -0.89 -13.02 8.69
C ASP A 4 -2.09 -12.39 7.99
N SER A 5 -3.24 -13.06 8.09
CA SER A 5 -4.52 -12.57 7.56
C SER A 5 -4.95 -11.21 8.11
N LEU A 6 -4.51 -10.84 9.33
CA LEU A 6 -4.84 -9.56 9.94
C LEU A 6 -3.97 -8.39 9.43
N LEU A 7 -2.81 -8.71 8.85
CA LEU A 7 -1.89 -7.71 8.26
C LEU A 7 -2.04 -7.62 6.74
N LEU A 8 -3.01 -8.31 6.16
CA LEU A 8 -3.29 -8.30 4.73
C LEU A 8 -4.26 -7.16 4.39
N LEU A 9 -3.78 -6.14 3.67
CA LEU A 9 -4.54 -4.97 3.21
C LEU A 9 -5.45 -5.28 2.01
N SER A 10 -4.92 -5.96 1.00
CA SER A 10 -5.65 -6.30 -0.23
C SER A 10 -5.27 -7.68 -0.74
N ASP A 11 -6.26 -8.41 -1.26
CA ASP A 11 -6.11 -9.71 -1.90
C ASP A 11 -6.67 -9.64 -3.32
N GLY A 12 -5.81 -9.72 -4.34
CA GLY A 12 -6.21 -9.68 -5.75
C GLY A 12 -6.96 -8.40 -6.16
N GLN A 13 -6.52 -7.24 -5.68
CA GLN A 13 -7.18 -5.97 -6.02
C GLN A 13 -6.86 -5.54 -7.46
N ASP A 14 -7.89 -5.42 -8.28
CA ASP A 14 -7.76 -4.97 -9.65
C ASP A 14 -7.64 -3.43 -9.76
N LEU A 15 -6.47 -2.99 -10.20
CA LEU A 15 -6.11 -1.59 -10.43
C LEU A 15 -6.16 -1.20 -11.92
N SER A 16 -6.62 -2.09 -12.81
CA SER A 16 -6.61 -1.88 -14.27
C SER A 16 -7.77 -1.01 -14.81
N GLN A 17 -8.50 -0.35 -13.92
CA GLN A 17 -9.66 0.47 -14.26
C GLN A 17 -9.25 1.91 -14.66
N THR A 18 -10.22 2.83 -14.71
CA THR A 18 -9.99 4.24 -15.06
C THR A 18 -8.92 4.89 -14.19
N THR A 19 -8.06 5.74 -14.76
CA THR A 19 -7.09 6.54 -13.99
C THR A 19 -7.72 7.21 -12.78
N GLY A 20 -7.14 6.96 -11.60
CA GLY A 20 -7.58 7.50 -10.33
C GLY A 20 -6.89 6.79 -9.17
N ASP A 21 -7.25 7.20 -7.95
CA ASP A 21 -6.74 6.62 -6.73
C ASP A 21 -7.59 5.40 -6.33
N TYR A 22 -6.90 4.34 -5.92
CA TYR A 22 -7.50 3.11 -5.42
C TYR A 22 -6.97 2.85 -4.03
N TYR A 23 -7.88 2.81 -3.07
CA TYR A 23 -7.55 2.49 -1.69
C TYR A 23 -7.62 0.99 -1.45
N SER A 24 -6.85 0.50 -0.47
CA SER A 24 -6.84 -0.91 -0.11
C SER A 24 -8.21 -1.40 0.38
N THR A 25 -8.47 -2.70 0.20
CA THR A 25 -9.80 -3.29 0.50
C THR A 25 -10.05 -3.47 2.00
N LYS A 26 -8.99 -3.44 2.79
CA LYS A 26 -8.99 -3.54 4.25
C LYS A 26 -7.95 -2.58 4.81
N VAL A 27 -8.20 -2.15 6.03
CA VAL A 27 -7.25 -1.38 6.83
C VAL A 27 -6.61 -2.27 7.88
N VAL A 28 -5.35 -2.02 8.19
CA VAL A 28 -4.69 -2.60 9.37
C VAL A 28 -4.97 -1.70 10.56
N ASN A 29 -5.57 -2.26 11.61
CA ASN A 29 -5.82 -1.57 12.87
C ASN A 29 -4.68 -1.87 13.85
N THR A 30 -3.92 -0.86 14.23
CA THR A 30 -2.80 -0.98 15.20
C THR A 30 -3.28 -1.14 16.64
N GLY A 31 -4.58 -0.95 16.89
CA GLY A 31 -5.22 -1.08 18.20
C GLY A 31 -5.03 0.12 19.13
N THR A 32 -4.16 1.06 18.77
CA THR A 32 -3.85 2.26 19.56
C THR A 32 -3.44 3.41 18.65
N THR A 33 -3.84 4.65 18.98
CA THR A 33 -3.36 5.85 18.28
C THR A 33 -1.90 6.18 18.60
N ASP A 34 -1.38 5.67 19.72
CA ASP A 34 -0.07 6.06 20.25
C ASP A 34 1.03 4.99 19.99
N GLY A 35 0.68 3.92 19.28
CA GLY A 35 1.54 2.75 19.06
C GLY A 35 1.95 2.63 17.60
N ASP A 36 3.10 3.20 17.26
CA ASP A 36 3.74 2.95 15.98
C ASP A 36 4.19 1.48 15.90
N ILE A 37 3.54 0.71 15.04
CA ILE A 37 3.87 -0.71 14.82
C ILE A 37 5.24 -0.90 14.14
N GLY A 38 5.81 0.15 13.54
CA GLY A 38 7.17 0.19 13.02
C GLY A 38 8.22 0.62 14.06
N ALA A 39 7.82 0.93 15.30
CA ALA A 39 8.75 1.29 16.35
C ALA A 39 9.41 0.03 16.95
N GLY A 40 10.73 -0.07 16.77
CA GLY A 40 11.57 -1.11 17.37
C GLY A 40 12.00 -2.21 16.40
N GLU A 41 11.21 -2.50 15.36
CA GLU A 41 11.58 -3.41 14.28
C GLU A 41 11.22 -2.85 12.90
N PRO A 42 12.00 -3.14 11.85
CA PRO A 42 11.71 -2.64 10.51
C PRO A 42 10.39 -3.21 9.95
N LEU A 43 9.46 -2.32 9.63
CA LEU A 43 8.21 -2.66 8.95
C LEU A 43 8.33 -2.43 7.44
N TYR A 44 7.70 -3.30 6.65
CA TYR A 44 7.69 -3.20 5.18
C TYR A 44 6.30 -3.48 4.64
N LEU A 45 5.85 -2.67 3.68
CA LEU A 45 4.76 -3.02 2.79
C LEU A 45 5.34 -3.88 1.65
N ILE A 46 4.74 -5.05 1.45
CA ILE A 46 5.09 -5.97 0.37
C ILE A 46 3.93 -6.05 -0.61
N ILE A 47 4.18 -5.66 -1.86
CA ILE A 47 3.20 -5.71 -2.94
C ILE A 47 3.65 -6.78 -3.93
N CYS A 48 2.78 -7.75 -4.17
CA CYS A 48 3.00 -8.83 -5.12
C CYS A 48 2.08 -8.63 -6.32
N VAL A 49 2.66 -8.57 -7.51
CA VAL A 49 1.90 -8.52 -8.77
C VAL A 49 1.52 -9.93 -9.17
N ASP A 50 0.24 -10.28 -9.04
CA ASP A 50 -0.33 -11.60 -9.35
C ASP A 50 -0.80 -11.73 -10.80
N GLU A 51 -1.08 -10.61 -11.46
CA GLU A 51 -1.33 -10.49 -12.89
C GLU A 51 -0.55 -9.29 -13.45
N ALA A 52 0.05 -9.45 -14.64
CA ALA A 52 0.80 -8.37 -15.25
C ALA A 52 -0.13 -7.18 -15.54
N PHE A 53 0.27 -5.99 -15.13
CA PHE A 53 -0.55 -4.81 -15.41
C PHE A 53 -0.57 -4.55 -16.92
N THR A 54 -1.76 -4.26 -17.44
CA THR A 54 -1.94 -3.90 -18.84
C THR A 54 -2.36 -2.44 -18.97
N SER A 55 -1.81 -1.75 -19.97
CA SER A 55 -2.19 -0.39 -20.33
C SER A 55 -2.06 -0.21 -21.84
N SER A 56 -2.97 0.57 -22.43
CA SER A 56 -2.89 0.99 -23.84
C SER A 56 -1.81 2.06 -24.07
N SER A 57 -1.34 2.72 -23.00
CA SER A 57 -0.26 3.70 -23.02
C SER A 57 1.03 3.13 -22.46
N SER A 58 2.14 3.32 -23.17
CA SER A 58 3.50 2.95 -22.73
C SER A 58 4.06 3.85 -21.63
N THR A 59 3.38 4.96 -21.31
CA THR A 59 3.77 5.91 -20.26
C THR A 59 2.84 5.88 -19.05
N ALA A 60 1.90 4.93 -19.00
CA ALA A 60 1.08 4.75 -17.80
C ALA A 60 1.97 4.41 -16.61
N THR A 61 1.71 5.06 -15.49
CA THR A 61 2.43 4.87 -14.24
C THR A 61 1.45 4.50 -13.14
N VAL A 62 1.99 3.85 -12.10
CA VAL A 62 1.30 3.66 -10.84
C VAL A 62 2.27 4.02 -9.72
N LYS A 63 1.73 4.65 -8.69
CA LYS A 63 2.45 4.94 -7.45
C LYS A 63 1.81 4.12 -6.35
N PHE A 64 2.62 3.45 -5.55
CA PHE A 64 2.13 2.76 -4.36
C PHE A 64 2.54 3.58 -3.14
N SER A 65 1.59 3.80 -2.23
CA SER A 65 1.79 4.53 -0.99
C SER A 65 1.21 3.75 0.18
N VAL A 66 1.80 3.98 1.36
CA VAL A 66 1.19 3.64 2.64
C VAL A 66 0.59 4.92 3.20
N ILE A 67 -0.67 4.84 3.61
CA ILE A 67 -1.40 5.95 4.21
C ILE A 67 -1.74 5.66 5.67
N ASP A 68 -1.70 6.71 6.48
CA ASP A 68 -2.17 6.76 7.87
C ASP A 68 -3.59 7.35 7.90
N GLU A 69 -4.46 6.81 8.73
CA GLU A 69 -5.83 7.30 8.90
C GLU A 69 -6.34 7.18 10.35
N ALA A 70 -7.14 8.15 10.78
CA ALA A 70 -7.79 8.19 12.08
C ALA A 70 -9.00 7.25 12.18
N ASP A 71 -9.66 6.96 11.06
CA ASP A 71 -10.81 6.06 10.98
C ASP A 71 -10.63 4.95 9.92
N THR A 72 -11.65 4.13 9.72
CA THR A 72 -11.59 2.96 8.83
C THR A 72 -11.75 3.30 7.34
N THR A 73 -11.99 4.55 6.99
CA THR A 73 -12.33 5.03 5.66
C THR A 73 -11.10 5.67 5.04
N LEU A 74 -10.51 5.01 4.06
CA LEU A 74 -9.38 5.53 3.31
C LEU A 74 -9.88 6.48 2.22
N ASP A 75 -9.37 7.71 2.20
CA ASP A 75 -9.75 8.70 1.18
C ASP A 75 -8.63 9.73 0.92
N SER A 76 -8.95 10.78 0.17
CA SER A 76 -7.99 11.82 -0.22
C SER A 76 -7.47 12.69 0.94
N SER A 77 -8.08 12.58 2.12
CA SER A 77 -7.67 13.26 3.35
C SER A 77 -6.71 12.44 4.21
N SER A 78 -6.56 11.15 3.92
CA SER A 78 -5.59 10.27 4.57
C SER A 78 -4.16 10.76 4.36
N VAL A 79 -3.29 10.52 5.35
CA VAL A 79 -1.93 11.07 5.38
C VAL A 79 -0.96 10.09 4.72
N GLU A 80 -0.34 10.47 3.60
CA GLU A 80 0.71 9.67 2.99
C GLU A 80 1.98 9.64 3.86
N ILE A 81 2.35 8.45 4.33
CA ILE A 81 3.54 8.22 5.17
C ILE A 81 4.77 8.01 4.29
N VAL A 82 4.63 7.16 3.28
CA VAL A 82 5.71 6.76 2.38
C VAL A 82 5.11 6.33 1.05
N SER A 83 5.82 6.60 -0.03
CA SER A 83 5.43 6.19 -1.38
C SER A 83 6.62 5.78 -2.22
N THR A 84 6.35 5.00 -3.26
CA THR A 84 7.29 4.78 -4.35
C THR A 84 7.35 6.03 -5.24
N ASP A 85 8.37 6.11 -6.10
CA ASP A 85 8.27 6.94 -7.30
C ASP A 85 7.23 6.37 -8.28
N ASP A 86 6.93 7.13 -9.32
CA ASP A 86 6.09 6.67 -10.43
C ASP A 86 6.71 5.45 -11.13
N LEU A 87 6.06 4.30 -10.97
CA LEU A 87 6.47 3.06 -11.60
C LEU A 87 5.75 2.89 -12.94
N VAL A 88 6.52 2.82 -14.02
CA VAL A 88 5.95 2.54 -15.34
C VAL A 88 5.31 1.15 -15.35
N VAL A 89 4.03 1.10 -15.74
CA VAL A 89 3.17 -0.08 -15.71
C VAL A 89 3.77 -1.27 -16.46
N THR A 90 4.49 -1.02 -17.55
CA THR A 90 5.17 -2.08 -18.34
C THR A 90 6.25 -2.85 -17.57
N ARG A 91 6.71 -2.34 -16.43
CA ARG A 91 7.69 -3.01 -15.56
C ARG A 91 7.04 -3.90 -14.49
N LEU A 92 5.72 -3.82 -14.33
CA LEU A 92 4.91 -4.56 -13.37
C LEU A 92 4.38 -5.85 -14.00
N THR A 93 5.32 -6.77 -14.21
CA THR A 93 5.06 -8.10 -14.77
C THR A 93 4.61 -9.08 -13.68
N LEU A 94 3.99 -10.18 -14.09
CA LEU A 94 3.62 -11.30 -13.21
C LEU A 94 4.79 -11.70 -12.30
N GLY A 95 4.53 -11.83 -11.01
CA GLY A 95 5.52 -12.23 -10.00
C GLY A 95 6.49 -11.12 -9.59
N LYS A 96 6.29 -9.88 -10.05
CA LYS A 96 7.04 -8.73 -9.56
C LYS A 96 6.71 -8.51 -8.09
N ILE A 97 7.74 -8.34 -7.27
CA ILE A 97 7.63 -7.98 -5.87
C ILE A 97 8.19 -6.58 -5.68
N ILE A 98 7.40 -5.72 -5.04
CA ILE A 98 7.80 -4.37 -4.63
C ILE A 98 7.85 -4.37 -3.11
N VAL A 99 8.95 -3.87 -2.57
CA VAL A 99 9.17 -3.79 -1.13
C VAL A 99 9.33 -2.31 -0.78
N LEU A 100 8.43 -1.80 0.04
CA LEU A 100 8.44 -0.41 0.49
C LEU A 100 8.69 -0.39 2.00
N PRO A 101 9.87 0.04 2.48
CA PRO A 101 10.12 0.20 3.91
C PRO A 101 9.23 1.29 4.48
N VAL A 102 8.52 0.99 5.58
CA VAL A 102 7.74 1.97 6.33
C VAL A 102 8.66 2.61 7.35
N PRO A 103 8.91 3.93 7.29
CA PRO A 103 9.78 4.59 8.26
C PRO A 103 9.17 4.54 9.66
N ALA A 104 9.99 4.16 10.65
CA ALA A 104 9.61 4.23 12.04
C ALA A 104 9.37 5.69 12.47
N GLY A 105 8.40 5.88 13.36
CA GLY A 105 7.98 7.14 13.95
C GLY A 105 6.99 7.94 13.12
N LEU A 106 6.55 7.41 11.96
CA LEU A 106 5.60 8.11 11.08
C LEU A 106 4.19 7.54 11.11
N VAL A 107 3.97 6.36 11.71
CA VAL A 107 2.62 5.85 12.01
C VAL A 107 2.14 6.57 13.26
N THR A 108 1.21 7.49 13.10
CA THR A 108 0.68 8.38 14.14
C THR A 108 -0.81 8.21 14.39
N GLN A 109 -1.49 7.45 13.53
CA GLN A 109 -2.91 7.17 13.63
C GLN A 109 -3.16 5.66 13.78
N GLN A 110 -4.43 5.29 13.95
CA GLN A 110 -4.81 3.94 14.33
C GLN A 110 -4.88 2.99 13.11
N TYR A 111 -5.17 3.52 11.93
CA TYR A 111 -5.46 2.71 10.75
C TYR A 111 -4.42 2.95 9.66
N LEU A 112 -3.93 1.87 9.07
CA LEU A 112 -3.02 1.90 7.92
C LEU A 112 -3.72 1.33 6.70
N GLY A 113 -3.45 1.96 5.54
CA GLY A 113 -4.03 1.63 4.24
C GLY A 113 -3.01 1.50 3.12
#